data_AF-A0A561ESP4-F1
#
_entry.id   AF-A0A561ESP4-F1
#
_cell.length_a   1.000
_cell.length_b   1.000
_cell.length_c   1.000
_cell.angle_alpha   90.00
_cell.angle_beta   90.00
_cell.angle_gamma   90.00
#
_symmetry.space_group_name_H-M   'P 1'
#
loop_
_entity.id
_entity.type
_entity.pdbx_description
1 polymer ?
#
loop_
_entity_poly.entity_id
_entity_poly.type
_entity_poly.pdbx_seq_one_letter_code
_entity_poly.pdbx_strand_id
1 'polypeptide(L)' 'MALFDWRDSSHWSPKSEPCGVCAKPTNLRSDRGKPVHKVCAEEWANKHPKPADKS' A
#
# COMPACT_ATOMS: atom_id res chain seq x y z
N MET A 1 5.80 -12.16 -5.01
CA MET A 1 4.81 -11.27 -4.38
C MET A 1 5.51 -10.42 -3.33
N ALA A 2 5.43 -9.09 -3.43
CA ALA A 2 5.82 -8.25 -2.29
C ALA A 2 4.68 -8.30 -1.27
N LEU A 3 4.95 -8.94 -0.12
CA LEU A 3 4.01 -8.99 1.00
C LEU A 3 4.18 -7.70 1.81
N PHE A 4 3.14 -6.87 1.82
CA PHE A 4 3.04 -5.75 2.76
C PHE A 4 2.60 -6.29 4.12
N ASP A 5 3.18 -5.78 5.21
CA ASP A 5 2.78 -6.17 6.56
C ASP A 5 1.54 -5.39 7.02
N TRP A 6 0.36 -5.79 6.55
CA TRP A 6 -0.89 -5.12 6.91
C TRP A 6 -1.32 -5.28 8.38
N ARG A 7 -0.54 -5.96 9.23
CA ARG A 7 -0.88 -6.21 10.64
C ARG A 7 -0.51 -5.04 11.54
N ASP A 8 0.34 -4.13 11.09
CA ASP A 8 0.72 -2.96 11.87
C ASP A 8 -0.41 -1.92 11.90
N SER A 9 -0.73 -1.41 13.09
CA SER A 9 -1.79 -0.42 13.28
C SER A 9 -1.47 0.94 12.64
N SER A 10 -0.19 1.22 12.34
CA SER A 10 0.25 2.43 11.63
C SER A 10 -0.25 2.49 10.19
N HIS A 11 -0.68 1.36 9.62
CA HIS A 11 -1.32 1.33 8.31
C HIS A 11 -2.74 1.92 8.33
N TRP A 12 -3.35 2.14 9.48
CA TRP A 12 -4.69 2.70 9.57
C TRP A 12 -4.66 4.16 10.03
N SER A 13 -5.25 5.04 9.23
CA SER A 13 -5.45 6.44 9.59
C SER A 13 -6.93 6.74 9.81
N PRO A 14 -7.31 7.53 10.84
CA PRO A 14 -8.69 7.97 11.02
C PRO A 14 -9.16 8.92 9.90
N LYS A 15 -8.23 9.50 9.13
CA LYS A 15 -8.54 10.39 8.01
C LYS A 15 -8.53 9.61 6.70
N SER A 16 -9.67 9.62 6.01
CA SER A 16 -9.80 9.08 4.65
C SER A 16 -9.11 10.00 3.64
N GLU A 17 -8.26 9.41 2.81
CA GLU A 17 -7.59 10.10 1.71
C GLU A 17 -7.69 9.29 0.42
N PRO A 18 -7.61 9.93 -0.75
CA PRO A 18 -7.76 9.22 -2.02
C PRO A 18 -6.61 8.23 -2.23
N CYS A 19 -6.96 7.00 -2.61
CA CYS A 19 -6.00 5.95 -2.96
C CYS A 19 -5.14 6.40 -4.16
N GLY A 20 -3.81 6.28 -4.03
CA GLY A 20 -2.88 6.67 -5.10
C GLY A 20 -2.98 5.85 -6.39
N VAL A 21 -3.76 4.75 -6.41
CA VAL A 21 -3.93 3.86 -7.58
C VAL A 21 -5.29 4.04 -8.23
N CYS A 22 -6.37 3.98 -7.45
CA CYS A 22 -7.74 4.00 -7.96
C CYS A 22 -8.51 5.29 -7.64
N ALA A 23 -7.89 6.25 -6.95
CA ALA A 23 -8.46 7.53 -6.49
C ALA A 23 -9.67 7.44 -5.54
N LYS A 24 -10.15 6.24 -5.19
CA LYS A 24 -11.23 6.04 -4.22
C LYS A 24 -10.76 6.32 -2.79
N PRO A 25 -11.64 6.80 -1.89
CA PRO A 25 -11.26 7.07 -0.50
C PRO A 25 -10.79 5.79 0.20
N THR A 26 -9.72 5.92 1.00
CA THR A 26 -9.18 4.85 1.85
C THR A 26 -8.64 5.42 3.15
N ASN A 27 -8.84 4.69 4.23
CA ASN A 27 -8.18 4.93 5.52
C ASN A 27 -6.85 4.16 5.62
N LEU A 28 -6.66 3.18 4.74
CA LEU A 28 -5.48 2.33 4.73
C LEU A 28 -4.29 3.02 4.06
N ARG A 29 -3.11 2.83 4.65
CA ARG A 29 -1.83 3.38 4.26
C ARG A 29 -0.87 2.25 3.91
N SER A 30 -0.06 2.45 2.89
CA SER A 30 1.10 1.59 2.60
C SER A 30 2.15 1.71 3.71
N ASP A 31 3.15 0.83 3.65
CA ASP A 31 4.36 0.85 4.50
C ASP A 31 5.07 2.23 4.53
N ARG A 32 4.95 3.00 3.45
CA ARG A 32 5.51 4.35 3.35
C ARG A 32 4.54 5.46 3.76
N GLY A 33 3.43 5.13 4.42
CA GLY A 33 2.39 6.07 4.85
C GLY A 33 1.47 6.60 3.74
N LYS A 34 1.66 6.20 2.47
CA LYS A 34 0.83 6.66 1.35
C LYS A 34 -0.56 6.02 1.37
N PRO A 35 -1.66 6.78 1.15
CA PRO A 35 -3.01 6.22 1.10
C PRO A 35 -3.17 5.25 -0.07
N VAL A 36 -3.50 4.00 0.24
CA VAL A 36 -3.71 2.95 -0.76
C VAL A 36 -4.59 1.83 -0.19
N HIS A 37 -5.48 1.25 -1.00
CA HIS A 37 -6.17 0.02 -0.60
C HIS A 37 -5.18 -1.15 -0.61
N LYS A 38 -5.42 -2.14 0.24
CA LYS A 38 -4.60 -3.36 0.32
C LYS A 38 -4.40 -4.00 -1.07
N VAL A 39 -5.53 -4.26 -1.74
CA VAL A 39 -5.53 -4.90 -3.07
C VAL A 39 -4.80 -4.03 -4.09
N CYS A 40 -5.04 -2.71 -4.10
CA CYS A 40 -4.36 -1.81 -5.02
C CYS A 40 -2.84 -1.77 -4.81
N ALA A 41 -2.38 -1.87 -3.56
CA ALA A 41 -0.95 -1.93 -3.26
C ALA A 41 -0.34 -3.26 -3.72
N GLU A 42 -1.02 -4.38 -3.47
CA GLU A 42 -0.60 -5.72 -3.90
C GLU A 42 -0.57 -5.82 -5.43
N GLU A 43 -1.59 -5.31 -6.13
CA GLU A 43 -1.63 -5.22 -7.58
C GLU A 43 -0.51 -4.34 -8.16
N TRP A 44 -0.28 -3.17 -7.55
CA TRP A 44 0.80 -2.28 -7.96
C TRP A 44 2.16 -2.96 -7.78
N ALA A 45 2.39 -3.64 -6.66
CA ALA A 45 3.65 -4.35 -6.41
C ALA A 45 3.83 -5.57 -7.33
N ASN A 46 2.74 -6.21 -7.75
CA ASN A 46 2.79 -7.27 -8.76
C ASN A 46 3.17 -6.72 -10.15
N LYS A 47 2.70 -5.53 -10.50
CA LYS A 47 3.04 -4.84 -11.77
C LYS A 47 4.43 -4.19 -11.75
N HIS A 48 4.90 -3.79 -10.58
CA HIS A 48 6.22 -3.17 -10.36
C HIS A 48 7.05 -4.04 -9.42
N PRO A 49 7.55 -5.20 -9.89
CA PRO A 49 8.46 -5.99 -9.09
C PRO A 49 9.67 -5.12 -8.74
N LYS A 50 9.91 -4.87 -7.45
CA LYS A 50 11.17 -4.23 -7.02
C LYS A 50 12.30 -5.11 -7.56
N PRO A 51 13.33 -4.54 -8.22
CA PRO A 51 14.54 -5.30 -8.50
C PRO A 51 15.00 -5.86 -7.16
N ALA A 52 15.22 -7.17 -7.11
CA ALA A 52 15.74 -7.83 -5.92
C ALA A 52 17.01 -7.10 -5.51
N ASP A 53 16.97 -6.41 -4.37
CA ASP A 53 18.14 -5.85 -3.73
C ASP A 53 19.03 -7.05 -3.39
N LYS A 54 20.01 -7.31 -4.25
CA LYS A 54 21.08 -8.26 -3.97
C LYS A 54 22.01 -7.55 -3.02
N SER A 55 21.87 -7.81 -1.72
CA SER A 55 22.92 -7.54 -0.74
C SER A 55 23.37 -8.84 -0.09
#